data_AF-A0A2W6YZX0-F1
#
_entry.id   AF-A0A2W6YZX0-F1
#
_cell.length_a   1.000
_cell.length_b   1.000
_cell.length_c   1.000
_cell.angle_alpha   90.00
_cell.angle_beta   90.00
_cell.angle_gamma   90.00
#
_symmetry.space_group_name_H-M   'P 1'
#
loop_
_entity.id
_entity.type
_entity.pdbx_description
1 polymer ?
#
loop_
_entity_poly.entity_id
_entity_poly.type
_entity_poly.pdbx_seq_one_letter_code
_entity_poly.pdbx_strand_id
1 'polypeptide(L)'
;MASLMQKFAEAKQQRLQERADFLAACEQSRQVREQEFQEQAQATAKYLAHAEQNRLAWEQGRQAIAENALVKRHEELQDRAEQVASYLQELNETRVQKAAEDSEERAQEVRNRTFKSRSQLKHIHKARIRNGVSARQQRQQLVKEREILTSMQLEDLQKSRLAEAQVAAEQRSQEASLRATEVASQLQDIASQRIAMAKVDIAARSQEFLDRAAEVQSTLSDIHTQRMAAAEAQAEQLRSFRANLKASVWSGDRAATTVEPVVKPVTKIDNLVTEKKPTKVSKKAIPTVEVKAVEASKAVEVKEKETPKEAVKTSNKIEQFVVDYVSQLSTNSSLLEVVNDRDTVRDLLAQGANTLKVDPSDILNTLLQMAEAS
;
A
#
# COMPACT_ATOMS: atom_id res chain seq x y z
N MET A 1 101.81 38.98 -164.70
CA MET A 1 100.58 38.29 -164.22
C MET A 1 100.79 37.34 -163.04
N ALA A 2 102.01 36.92 -162.69
CA ALA A 2 102.26 36.03 -161.54
C ALA A 2 102.06 36.68 -160.14
N SER A 3 102.31 38.00 -160.01
CA SER A 3 102.22 38.74 -158.73
C SER A 3 100.79 38.94 -158.19
N LEU A 4 99.77 38.84 -159.06
CA LEU A 4 98.37 39.05 -158.68
C LEU A 4 97.73 37.76 -158.13
N MET A 5 98.10 36.59 -158.68
CA MET A 5 97.69 35.28 -158.18
C MET A 5 98.24 34.98 -156.78
N GLN A 6 99.47 35.41 -156.49
CA GLN A 6 100.09 35.26 -155.16
C GLN A 6 99.37 36.11 -154.11
N LYS A 7 99.02 37.36 -154.42
CA LYS A 7 98.21 38.23 -153.53
C LYS A 7 96.80 37.68 -153.29
N PHE A 8 96.19 37.02 -154.29
CA PHE A 8 94.90 36.34 -154.10
C PHE A 8 95.00 35.09 -153.24
N ALA A 9 96.09 34.32 -153.37
CA ALA A 9 96.35 33.16 -152.53
C ALA A 9 96.61 33.58 -151.06
N GLU A 10 97.44 34.61 -150.85
CA GLU A 10 97.69 35.21 -149.53
C GLU A 10 96.41 35.79 -148.91
N ALA A 11 95.60 36.53 -149.67
CA ALA A 11 94.31 37.05 -149.18
C ALA A 11 93.29 35.94 -148.88
N LYS A 12 93.28 34.84 -149.64
CA LYS A 12 92.44 33.67 -149.36
C LYS A 12 92.91 32.93 -148.11
N GLN A 13 94.22 32.82 -147.90
CA GLN A 13 94.81 32.19 -146.73
C GLN A 13 94.58 33.05 -145.46
N GLN A 14 94.68 34.37 -145.58
CA GLN A 14 94.28 35.32 -144.53
C GLN A 14 92.80 35.19 -144.17
N ARG A 15 91.88 35.13 -145.14
CA ARG A 15 90.45 34.91 -144.84
C ARG A 15 90.16 33.56 -144.20
N LEU A 16 90.91 32.51 -144.56
CA LEU A 16 90.77 31.20 -143.92
C LEU A 16 91.32 31.20 -142.50
N GLN A 17 92.41 31.93 -142.24
CA GLN A 17 92.93 32.19 -140.90
C GLN A 17 91.94 33.04 -140.09
N GLU A 18 91.48 34.18 -140.60
CA GLU A 18 90.45 35.02 -139.95
C GLU A 18 89.17 34.24 -139.64
N ARG A 19 88.74 33.33 -140.54
CA ARG A 19 87.58 32.46 -140.30
C ARG A 19 87.87 31.38 -139.25
N ALA A 20 89.07 30.79 -139.25
CA ALA A 20 89.49 29.83 -138.25
C ALA A 20 89.61 30.50 -136.87
N ASP A 21 90.18 31.70 -136.82
CA ASP A 21 90.32 32.54 -135.63
C ASP A 21 88.94 32.99 -135.12
N PHE A 22 88.01 33.34 -136.01
CA PHE A 22 86.63 33.67 -135.65
C PHE A 22 85.89 32.45 -135.08
N LEU A 23 86.03 31.27 -135.69
CA LEU A 23 85.43 30.03 -135.16
C LEU A 23 86.05 29.63 -133.82
N ALA A 24 87.37 29.74 -133.68
CA ALA A 24 88.07 29.51 -132.41
C ALA A 24 87.61 30.52 -131.33
N ALA A 25 87.43 31.79 -131.68
CA ALA A 25 86.88 32.80 -130.79
C ALA A 25 85.41 32.53 -130.42
N CYS A 26 84.59 32.04 -131.35
CA CYS A 26 83.22 31.59 -131.06
C CYS A 26 83.19 30.36 -130.15
N GLU A 27 84.07 29.38 -130.37
CA GLU A 27 84.20 28.18 -129.53
C GLU A 27 84.71 28.54 -128.13
N GLN A 28 85.72 29.41 -128.02
CA GLN A 28 86.18 29.95 -126.73
C GLN A 28 85.07 30.73 -126.02
N SER A 29 84.35 31.61 -126.72
CA SER A 29 83.21 32.33 -126.15
C SER A 29 82.09 31.39 -125.69
N ARG A 30 81.88 30.26 -126.38
CA ARG A 30 80.93 29.23 -125.96
C ARG A 30 81.42 28.48 -124.73
N GLN A 31 82.70 28.08 -124.68
CA GLN A 31 83.29 27.41 -123.51
C GLN A 31 83.29 28.30 -122.28
N VAL A 32 83.61 29.58 -122.42
CA VAL A 32 83.54 30.57 -121.34
C VAL A 32 82.10 30.69 -120.83
N ARG A 33 81.10 30.81 -121.72
CA ARG A 33 79.69 30.83 -121.30
C ARG A 33 79.24 29.54 -120.63
N GLU A 34 79.70 28.38 -121.10
CA GLU A 34 79.40 27.09 -120.48
C GLU A 34 80.04 26.97 -119.09
N GLN A 35 81.29 27.46 -118.91
CA GLN A 35 81.96 27.54 -117.61
C GLN A 35 81.25 28.51 -116.66
N GLU A 36 80.94 29.73 -117.12
CA GLU A 36 80.17 30.71 -116.35
C GLU A 36 78.81 30.14 -115.92
N PHE A 37 78.11 29.44 -116.81
CA PHE A 37 76.85 28.79 -116.48
C PHE A 37 77.02 27.65 -115.46
N GLN A 38 78.06 26.84 -115.59
CA GLN A 38 78.39 25.80 -114.60
C GLN A 38 78.77 26.40 -113.24
N GLU A 39 79.54 27.48 -113.22
CA GLU A 39 79.90 28.20 -111.99
C GLU A 39 78.66 28.80 -111.33
N GLN A 40 77.75 29.42 -112.11
CA GLN A 40 76.47 29.89 -111.61
C GLN A 40 75.59 28.76 -111.07
N ALA A 41 75.55 27.61 -111.76
CA ALA A 41 74.82 26.43 -111.31
C ALA A 41 75.42 25.85 -110.00
N GLN A 42 76.74 25.81 -109.88
CA GLN A 42 77.42 25.38 -108.65
C GLN A 42 77.23 26.38 -107.50
N ALA A 43 77.30 27.68 -107.78
CA ALA A 43 77.06 28.72 -106.79
C ALA A 43 75.63 28.63 -106.26
N THR A 44 74.63 28.53 -107.14
CA THR A 44 73.22 28.35 -106.76
C THR A 44 72.99 27.06 -105.99
N ALA A 45 73.60 25.94 -106.40
CA ALA A 45 73.54 24.68 -105.65
C ALA A 45 74.13 24.81 -104.22
N LYS A 46 75.27 25.49 -104.07
CA LYS A 46 75.88 25.78 -102.76
C LYS A 46 74.97 26.66 -101.89
N TYR A 47 74.35 27.70 -102.48
CA TYR A 47 73.40 28.55 -101.76
C TYR A 47 72.17 27.77 -101.31
N LEU A 48 71.62 26.91 -102.17
CA LEU A 48 70.47 26.07 -101.82
C LEU A 48 70.82 25.07 -100.72
N ALA A 49 71.96 24.38 -100.81
CA ALA A 49 72.42 23.46 -99.77
C ALA A 49 72.63 24.18 -98.42
N HIS A 50 73.21 25.38 -98.43
CA HIS A 50 73.35 26.21 -97.23
C HIS A 50 72.00 26.68 -96.68
N ALA A 51 71.04 27.04 -97.54
CA ALA A 51 69.69 27.41 -97.13
C ALA A 51 68.93 26.23 -96.51
N GLU A 52 69.08 25.02 -97.07
CA GLU A 52 68.51 23.78 -96.51
C GLU A 52 69.14 23.45 -95.16
N GLN A 53 70.46 23.53 -95.02
CA GLN A 53 71.15 23.33 -93.74
C GLN A 53 70.68 24.32 -92.67
N ASN A 54 70.55 25.61 -93.03
CA ASN A 54 70.04 26.62 -92.12
C ASN A 54 68.59 26.37 -91.72
N ARG A 55 67.74 25.94 -92.66
CA ARG A 55 66.35 25.58 -92.37
C ARG A 55 66.29 24.38 -91.43
N LEU A 56 67.06 23.33 -91.68
CA LEU A 56 67.12 22.14 -90.81
C LEU A 56 67.63 22.49 -89.41
N ALA A 57 68.69 23.29 -89.30
CA ALA A 57 69.20 23.76 -88.02
C ALA A 57 68.17 24.61 -87.27
N TRP A 58 67.41 25.45 -87.98
CA TRP A 58 66.32 26.23 -87.39
C TRP A 58 65.15 25.34 -86.93
N GLU A 59 64.75 24.34 -87.71
CA GLU A 59 63.71 23.38 -87.33
C GLU A 59 64.12 22.55 -86.11
N GLN A 60 65.37 22.08 -86.06
CA GLN A 60 65.94 21.38 -84.90
C GLN A 60 66.00 22.29 -83.67
N GLY A 61 66.43 23.54 -83.83
CA GLY A 61 66.44 24.52 -82.75
C GLY A 61 65.03 24.79 -82.20
N ARG A 62 64.03 24.91 -83.09
CA ARG A 62 62.62 25.07 -82.70
C ARG A 62 62.08 23.83 -81.96
N GLN A 63 62.41 22.63 -82.44
CA GLN A 63 62.04 21.37 -81.78
C GLN A 63 62.66 21.27 -80.38
N ALA A 64 63.96 21.55 -80.25
CA ALA A 64 64.65 21.53 -78.97
C ALA A 64 64.05 22.55 -77.97
N ILE A 65 63.64 23.74 -78.43
CA ILE A 65 62.94 24.72 -77.58
C ILE A 65 61.58 24.18 -77.13
N ALA A 66 60.82 23.55 -78.03
CA ALA A 66 59.52 22.98 -77.72
C ALA A 66 59.63 21.81 -76.72
N GLU A 67 60.59 20.90 -76.92
CA GLU A 67 60.87 19.79 -76.01
C GLU A 67 61.30 20.29 -74.63
N ASN A 68 62.23 21.25 -74.57
CA ASN A 68 62.63 21.88 -73.30
C ASN A 68 61.45 22.56 -72.59
N ALA A 69 60.54 23.19 -73.33
CA ALA A 69 59.35 23.80 -72.75
C ALA A 69 58.35 22.75 -72.21
N LEU A 70 58.24 21.59 -72.86
CA LEU A 70 57.42 20.48 -72.36
C LEU A 70 58.02 19.85 -71.10
N VAL A 71 59.34 19.62 -71.08
CA VAL A 71 60.04 19.09 -69.91
C VAL A 71 59.84 20.01 -68.70
N LYS A 72 60.05 21.33 -68.87
CA LYS A 72 59.80 22.31 -67.81
C LYS A 72 58.36 22.30 -67.30
N ARG A 73 57.36 22.18 -68.18
CA ARG A 73 55.95 22.07 -67.77
C ARG A 73 55.69 20.77 -67.01
N HIS A 74 56.31 19.67 -67.40
CA HIS A 74 56.20 18.41 -66.67
C HIS A 74 56.83 18.50 -65.28
N GLU A 75 58.01 19.12 -65.16
CA GLU A 75 58.66 19.40 -63.87
C GLU A 75 57.76 20.29 -62.98
N GLU A 76 57.23 21.40 -63.51
CA GLU A 76 56.30 22.26 -62.76
C GLU A 76 55.02 21.53 -62.31
N LEU A 77 54.48 20.63 -63.14
CA LEU A 77 53.31 19.83 -62.78
C LEU A 77 53.66 18.79 -61.71
N GLN A 78 54.84 18.18 -61.80
CA GLN A 78 55.33 17.24 -60.81
C GLN A 78 55.57 17.94 -59.47
N ASP A 79 56.25 19.09 -59.45
CA ASP A 79 56.47 19.88 -58.24
C ASP A 79 55.14 20.28 -57.57
N ARG A 80 54.15 20.70 -58.36
CA ARG A 80 52.81 21.01 -57.85
C ARG A 80 52.11 19.78 -57.30
N ALA A 81 52.23 18.63 -57.97
CA ALA A 81 51.64 17.38 -57.49
C ALA A 81 52.27 16.95 -56.17
N GLU A 82 53.59 17.07 -56.03
CA GLU A 82 54.33 16.77 -54.81
C GLU A 82 53.94 17.72 -53.66
N GLN A 83 53.79 19.02 -53.93
CA GLN A 83 53.30 20.00 -52.94
C GLN A 83 51.88 19.71 -52.48
N VAL A 84 50.99 19.32 -53.40
CA VAL A 84 49.61 18.94 -53.02
C VAL A 84 49.61 17.64 -52.23
N ALA A 85 50.44 16.67 -52.60
CA ALA A 85 50.56 15.41 -51.88
C ALA A 85 51.07 15.62 -50.45
N SER A 86 52.12 16.43 -50.26
CA SER A 86 52.64 16.75 -48.93
C SER A 86 51.63 17.50 -48.08
N TYR A 87 50.95 18.51 -48.64
CA TYR A 87 49.89 19.24 -47.94
C TYR A 87 48.74 18.33 -47.49
N LEU A 88 48.29 17.42 -48.36
CA LEU A 88 47.22 16.47 -48.03
C LEU A 88 47.68 15.46 -46.97
N GLN A 89 48.96 15.06 -46.99
CA GLN A 89 49.54 14.21 -45.96
C GLN A 89 49.57 14.92 -44.61
N GLU A 90 50.10 16.15 -44.54
CA GLU A 90 50.14 16.95 -43.31
C GLU A 90 48.74 17.19 -42.73
N LEU A 91 47.77 17.48 -43.60
CA LEU A 91 46.38 17.68 -43.21
C LEU A 91 45.75 16.39 -42.67
N ASN A 92 46.04 15.23 -43.26
CA ASN A 92 45.60 13.94 -42.73
C ASN A 92 46.26 13.61 -41.39
N GLU A 93 47.57 13.81 -41.26
CA GLU A 93 48.30 13.61 -40.01
C GLU A 93 47.73 14.48 -38.89
N THR A 94 47.48 15.76 -39.16
CA THR A 94 46.88 16.71 -38.22
C THR A 94 45.47 16.27 -37.80
N ARG A 95 44.65 15.79 -38.75
CA ARG A 95 43.30 15.28 -38.44
C ARG A 95 43.34 14.03 -37.57
N VAL A 96 44.25 13.11 -37.85
CA VAL A 96 44.41 11.87 -37.07
C VAL A 96 44.93 12.19 -35.67
N GLN A 97 45.92 13.06 -35.53
CA GLN A 97 46.42 13.52 -34.23
C GLN A 97 45.32 14.17 -33.41
N LYS A 98 44.59 15.12 -33.99
CA LYS A 98 43.48 15.80 -33.31
C LYS A 98 42.35 14.83 -32.91
N ALA A 99 42.04 13.87 -33.77
CA ALA A 99 41.07 12.83 -33.43
C ALA A 99 41.55 11.93 -32.27
N ALA A 100 42.85 11.64 -32.20
CA ALA A 100 43.44 10.89 -31.09
C ALA A 100 43.38 11.70 -29.78
N GLU A 101 43.79 12.97 -29.81
CA GLU A 101 43.71 13.89 -28.66
C GLU A 101 42.28 14.02 -28.13
N ASP A 102 41.31 14.31 -29.00
CA ASP A 102 39.88 14.36 -28.67
C ASP A 102 39.39 13.06 -28.02
N SER A 103 39.87 11.91 -28.52
CA SER A 103 39.49 10.60 -27.98
C SER A 103 40.06 10.36 -26.57
N GLU A 104 41.29 10.81 -26.32
CA GLU A 104 41.93 10.73 -25.01
C GLU A 104 41.25 11.66 -24.00
N GLU A 105 40.95 12.91 -24.40
CA GLU A 105 40.22 13.87 -23.57
C GLU A 105 38.85 13.33 -23.16
N ARG A 106 38.08 12.78 -24.12
CA ARG A 106 36.77 12.15 -23.82
C ARG A 106 36.92 10.94 -22.90
N ALA A 107 37.96 10.12 -23.09
CA ALA A 107 38.22 8.98 -22.21
C ALA A 107 38.55 9.42 -20.78
N GLN A 108 39.37 10.47 -20.63
CA GLN A 108 39.67 11.07 -19.33
C GLN A 108 38.42 11.68 -18.69
N GLU A 109 37.58 12.35 -19.46
CA GLU A 109 36.32 12.90 -18.96
C GLU A 109 35.39 11.80 -18.43
N VAL A 110 35.24 10.69 -19.15
CA VAL A 110 34.44 9.54 -18.70
C VAL A 110 35.04 8.94 -17.42
N ARG A 111 36.37 8.80 -17.32
CA ARG A 111 37.04 8.34 -16.08
C ARG A 111 36.77 9.29 -14.92
N ASN A 112 36.84 10.60 -15.14
CA ASN A 112 36.55 11.60 -14.11
C ASN A 112 35.09 11.59 -13.67
N ARG A 113 34.14 11.50 -14.62
CA ARG A 113 32.69 11.40 -14.34
C ARG A 113 32.37 10.13 -13.56
N THR A 114 32.95 8.99 -13.94
CA THR A 114 32.74 7.71 -13.23
C THR A 114 33.33 7.74 -11.83
N PHE A 115 34.50 8.34 -11.63
CA PHE A 115 35.08 8.54 -10.30
C PHE A 115 34.20 9.44 -9.41
N LYS A 116 33.75 10.59 -9.93
CA LYS A 116 32.84 11.50 -9.22
C LYS A 116 31.54 10.79 -8.83
N SER A 117 30.93 10.06 -9.74
CA SER A 117 29.69 9.29 -9.48
C SER A 117 29.90 8.22 -8.41
N ARG A 118 30.98 7.42 -8.49
CA ARG A 118 31.32 6.43 -7.46
C ARG A 118 31.53 7.07 -6.08
N SER A 119 32.19 8.22 -6.03
CA SER A 119 32.39 8.97 -4.79
C SER A 119 31.06 9.46 -4.20
N GLN A 120 30.19 10.07 -5.02
CA GLN A 120 28.86 10.51 -4.59
C GLN A 120 28.02 9.34 -4.06
N LEU A 121 27.99 8.21 -4.75
CA LEU A 121 27.29 7.00 -4.30
C LEU A 121 27.82 6.51 -2.95
N LYS A 122 29.15 6.55 -2.73
CA LYS A 122 29.75 6.21 -1.43
C LYS A 122 29.31 7.16 -0.33
N HIS A 123 29.21 8.47 -0.61
CA HIS A 123 28.71 9.46 0.35
C HIS A 123 27.23 9.25 0.68
N ILE A 124 26.38 9.01 -0.34
CA ILE A 124 24.95 8.71 -0.18
C ILE A 124 24.77 7.44 0.66
N HIS A 125 25.54 6.39 0.36
CA HIS A 125 25.49 5.13 1.11
C HIS A 125 25.87 5.33 2.59
N LYS A 126 26.97 6.05 2.87
CA LYS A 126 27.37 6.40 4.23
C LYS A 126 26.34 7.25 4.97
N ALA A 127 25.67 8.18 4.28
CA ALA A 127 24.60 8.98 4.85
C ALA A 127 23.37 8.11 5.19
N ARG A 128 22.97 7.22 4.28
CA ARG A 128 21.87 6.28 4.48
C ARG A 128 22.12 5.36 5.68
N ILE A 129 23.33 4.84 5.84
CA ILE A 129 23.69 4.02 7.01
C ILE A 129 23.55 4.84 8.30
N ARG A 130 24.12 6.05 8.36
CA ARG A 130 24.04 6.92 9.54
C ARG A 130 22.59 7.24 9.92
N ASN A 131 21.77 7.62 8.93
CA ASN A 131 20.35 7.91 9.15
C ASN A 131 19.58 6.64 9.57
N GLY A 132 19.93 5.48 9.02
CA GLY A 132 19.33 4.20 9.41
C GLY A 132 19.65 3.83 10.87
N VAL A 133 20.88 4.08 11.32
CA VAL A 133 21.30 3.85 12.71
C VAL A 133 20.60 4.80 13.66
N SER A 134 20.56 6.11 13.37
CA SER A 134 19.87 7.08 14.23
C SER A 134 18.37 6.81 14.32
N ALA A 135 17.71 6.46 13.20
CA ALA A 135 16.30 6.10 13.19
C ALA A 135 15.99 4.79 13.97
N ARG A 136 16.94 3.84 14.02
CA ARG A 136 16.81 2.65 14.88
C ARG A 136 16.94 3.03 16.36
N GLN A 137 17.91 3.89 16.70
CA GLN A 137 18.10 4.36 18.07
C GLN A 137 16.88 5.14 18.58
N GLN A 138 16.33 6.05 17.77
CA GLN A 138 15.09 6.77 18.09
C GLN A 138 13.91 5.81 18.33
N ARG A 139 13.73 4.81 17.46
CA ARG A 139 12.68 3.80 17.67
C ARG A 139 12.89 3.00 18.95
N GLN A 140 14.13 2.62 19.27
CA GLN A 140 14.45 1.94 20.53
C GLN A 140 14.16 2.82 21.75
N GLN A 141 14.44 4.13 21.68
CA GLN A 141 14.08 5.08 22.74
C GLN A 141 12.57 5.17 22.92
N LEU A 142 11.81 5.34 21.83
CA LEU A 142 10.35 5.39 21.89
C LEU A 142 9.73 4.10 22.43
N VAL A 143 10.29 2.93 22.10
CA VAL A 143 9.83 1.65 22.68
C VAL A 143 10.09 1.62 24.18
N LYS A 144 11.28 2.00 24.64
CA LYS A 144 11.59 2.07 26.07
C LYS A 144 10.71 3.08 26.82
N GLU A 145 10.45 4.24 26.23
CA GLU A 145 9.55 5.25 26.79
C GLU A 145 8.13 4.71 26.91
N ARG A 146 7.64 4.00 25.89
CA ARG A 146 6.33 3.34 25.94
C ARG A 146 6.30 2.24 27.00
N GLU A 147 7.34 1.41 27.09
CA GLU A 147 7.44 0.38 28.14
C GLU A 147 7.34 1.00 29.53
N ILE A 148 8.09 2.09 29.80
CA ILE A 148 8.04 2.82 31.08
C ILE A 148 6.65 3.40 31.34
N LEU A 149 6.02 4.03 30.34
CA LEU A 149 4.66 4.57 30.50
C LEU A 149 3.64 3.46 30.79
N THR A 150 3.74 2.33 30.10
CA THR A 150 2.85 1.19 30.34
C THR A 150 3.08 0.56 31.71
N SER A 151 4.33 0.45 32.19
CA SER A 151 4.60 -0.06 33.53
C SER A 151 4.03 0.86 34.60
N MET A 152 4.19 2.18 34.44
CA MET A 152 3.61 3.17 35.35
C MET A 152 2.08 3.09 35.38
N GLN A 153 1.42 2.95 34.22
CA GLN A 153 -0.04 2.77 34.14
C GLN A 153 -0.50 1.48 34.84
N LEU A 154 0.25 0.38 34.69
CA LEU A 154 -0.04 -0.87 35.38
C LEU A 154 0.12 -0.74 36.90
N GLU A 155 1.17 -0.06 37.37
CA GLU A 155 1.36 0.22 38.79
C GLU A 155 0.22 1.08 39.36
N ASP A 156 -0.22 2.11 38.64
CA ASP A 156 -1.32 2.96 39.08
C ASP A 156 -2.66 2.20 39.10
N LEU A 157 -2.93 1.37 38.10
CA LEU A 157 -4.09 0.48 38.10
C LEU A 157 -4.04 -0.53 39.26
N GLN A 158 -2.86 -1.06 39.59
CA GLN A 158 -2.70 -1.95 40.74
C GLN A 158 -2.96 -1.22 42.06
N LYS A 159 -2.42 -0.01 42.25
CA LYS A 159 -2.68 0.83 43.43
C LYS A 159 -4.17 1.15 43.57
N SER A 160 -4.83 1.54 42.48
CA SER A 160 -6.27 1.82 42.45
C SER A 160 -7.09 0.58 42.83
N ARG A 161 -6.79 -0.59 42.25
CA ARG A 161 -7.48 -1.85 42.60
C ARG A 161 -7.29 -2.24 44.06
N LEU A 162 -6.09 -2.04 44.61
CA LEU A 162 -5.81 -2.32 46.03
C LEU A 162 -6.58 -1.36 46.94
N ALA A 163 -6.64 -0.06 46.61
CA ALA A 163 -7.42 0.92 47.35
C ALA A 163 -8.93 0.60 47.29
N GLU A 164 -9.47 0.26 46.13
CA GLU A 164 -10.86 -0.18 45.97
C GLU A 164 -11.17 -1.45 46.78
N ALA A 165 -10.26 -2.43 46.75
CA ALA A 165 -10.41 -3.65 47.54
C ALA A 165 -10.40 -3.38 49.05
N GLN A 166 -9.59 -2.43 49.53
CA GLN A 166 -9.57 -1.98 50.92
C GLN A 166 -10.90 -1.33 51.30
N VAL A 167 -11.38 -0.37 50.50
CA VAL A 167 -12.68 0.30 50.74
C VAL A 167 -13.82 -0.73 50.75
N ALA A 168 -13.85 -1.66 49.81
CA ALA A 168 -14.86 -2.72 49.78
C ALA A 168 -14.76 -3.70 50.95
N ALA A 169 -13.57 -3.92 51.53
CA ALA A 169 -13.39 -4.71 52.73
C ALA A 169 -13.89 -3.97 53.99
N GLU A 170 -13.61 -2.68 54.09
CA GLU A 170 -14.11 -1.81 55.17
C GLU A 170 -15.64 -1.68 55.13
N GLN A 171 -16.23 -1.50 53.95
CA GLN A 171 -17.69 -1.49 53.80
C GLN A 171 -18.32 -2.80 54.23
N ARG A 172 -17.76 -3.95 53.81
CA ARG A 172 -18.26 -5.26 54.24
C ARG A 172 -18.13 -5.48 55.74
N SER A 173 -17.06 -4.99 56.38
CA SER A 173 -16.90 -5.11 57.83
C SER A 173 -17.87 -4.20 58.60
N GLN A 174 -18.14 -3.00 58.09
CA GLN A 174 -19.16 -2.10 58.64
C GLN A 174 -20.58 -2.66 58.46
N GLU A 175 -20.91 -3.20 57.30
CA GLU A 175 -22.21 -3.87 57.10
C GLU A 175 -22.38 -5.07 58.03
N ALA A 176 -21.32 -5.87 58.21
CA ALA A 176 -21.34 -7.02 59.12
C ALA A 176 -21.53 -6.57 60.58
N SER A 177 -20.88 -5.49 61.01
CA SER A 177 -21.07 -4.96 62.37
C SER A 177 -22.48 -4.40 62.57
N LEU A 178 -23.03 -3.67 61.59
CA LEU A 178 -24.41 -3.18 61.64
C LEU A 178 -25.41 -4.33 61.72
N ARG A 179 -25.28 -5.36 60.87
CA ARG A 179 -26.12 -6.56 60.94
C ARG A 179 -25.99 -7.28 62.27
N ALA A 180 -24.78 -7.36 62.83
CA ALA A 180 -24.57 -7.95 64.15
C ALA A 180 -25.29 -7.16 65.25
N THR A 181 -25.26 -5.82 65.21
CA THR A 181 -26.00 -4.98 66.17
C THR A 181 -27.51 -5.11 66.02
N GLU A 182 -28.02 -5.20 64.78
CA GLU A 182 -29.45 -5.41 64.51
C GLU A 182 -29.93 -6.78 64.97
N VAL A 183 -29.15 -7.84 64.74
CA VAL A 183 -29.48 -9.18 65.25
C VAL A 183 -29.44 -9.19 66.78
N ALA A 184 -28.49 -8.49 67.41
CA ALA A 184 -28.43 -8.38 68.86
C ALA A 184 -29.68 -7.68 69.44
N SER A 185 -30.16 -6.59 68.82
CA SER A 185 -31.39 -5.91 69.26
C SER A 185 -32.62 -6.79 69.06
N GLN A 186 -32.75 -7.47 67.91
CA GLN A 186 -33.83 -8.42 67.67
C GLN A 186 -33.86 -9.55 68.72
N LEU A 187 -32.70 -10.08 69.10
CA LEU A 187 -32.61 -11.09 70.15
C LEU A 187 -33.04 -10.54 71.52
N GLN A 188 -32.70 -9.29 71.84
CA GLN A 188 -33.15 -8.63 73.06
C GLN A 188 -34.67 -8.41 73.07
N ASP A 189 -35.26 -8.03 71.94
CA ASP A 189 -36.71 -7.88 71.80
C ASP A 189 -37.43 -9.23 71.95
N ILE A 190 -36.92 -10.29 71.31
CA ILE A 190 -37.47 -11.64 71.49
C ILE A 190 -37.38 -12.09 72.95
N ALA A 191 -36.26 -11.79 73.63
CA ALA A 191 -36.09 -12.11 75.04
C ALA A 191 -37.10 -11.36 75.93
N SER A 192 -37.28 -10.06 75.69
CA SER A 192 -38.25 -9.24 76.45
C SER A 192 -39.68 -9.70 76.21
N GLN A 193 -40.04 -10.02 74.97
CA GLN A 193 -41.34 -10.61 74.60
C GLN A 193 -41.57 -11.95 75.32
N ARG A 194 -40.58 -12.85 75.35
CA ARG A 194 -40.68 -14.13 76.06
C ARG A 194 -40.89 -13.93 77.56
N ILE A 195 -40.20 -12.98 78.18
CA ILE A 195 -40.39 -12.64 79.60
C ILE A 195 -41.81 -12.08 79.83
N ALA A 196 -42.30 -11.20 78.96
CA ALA A 196 -43.65 -10.65 79.05
C ALA A 196 -44.71 -11.76 78.90
N MET A 197 -44.58 -12.64 77.91
CA MET A 197 -45.47 -13.79 77.72
C MET A 197 -45.43 -14.74 78.92
N ALA A 198 -44.25 -15.02 79.47
CA ALA A 198 -44.12 -15.85 80.67
C ALA A 198 -44.83 -15.23 81.88
N LYS A 199 -44.76 -13.91 82.07
CA LYS A 199 -45.51 -13.22 83.13
C LYS A 199 -47.03 -13.34 82.94
N VAL A 200 -47.51 -13.20 81.71
CA VAL A 200 -48.94 -13.38 81.39
C VAL A 200 -49.38 -14.82 81.65
N ASP A 201 -48.60 -15.82 81.23
CA ASP A 201 -48.90 -17.24 81.48
C ASP A 201 -48.89 -17.56 82.98
N ILE A 202 -47.91 -17.05 83.75
CA ILE A 202 -47.90 -17.20 85.21
C ILE A 202 -49.16 -16.58 85.85
N ALA A 203 -49.53 -15.36 85.43
CA ALA A 203 -50.74 -14.71 85.94
C ALA A 203 -52.01 -15.50 85.59
N ALA A 204 -52.14 -15.96 84.34
CA ALA A 204 -53.25 -16.79 83.89
C ALA A 204 -53.36 -18.09 84.70
N ARG A 205 -52.24 -18.83 84.87
CA ARG A 205 -52.23 -20.05 85.69
C ARG A 205 -52.55 -19.79 87.16
N SER A 206 -52.09 -18.67 87.71
CA SER A 206 -52.43 -18.29 89.09
C SER A 206 -53.91 -17.98 89.24
N GLN A 207 -54.52 -17.34 88.25
CA GLN A 207 -55.97 -17.09 88.23
C GLN A 207 -56.75 -18.39 88.06
N GLU A 208 -56.37 -19.26 87.14
CA GLU A 208 -56.98 -20.59 86.99
C GLU A 208 -56.91 -21.39 88.30
N PHE A 209 -55.81 -21.30 89.04
CA PHE A 209 -55.67 -21.94 90.34
C PHE A 209 -56.65 -21.36 91.38
N LEU A 210 -56.78 -20.02 91.43
CA LEU A 210 -57.75 -19.35 92.30
C LEU A 210 -59.20 -19.71 91.95
N ASP A 211 -59.53 -19.72 90.66
CA ASP A 211 -60.86 -20.06 90.16
C ASP A 211 -61.21 -21.53 90.50
N ARG A 212 -60.27 -22.46 90.29
CA ARG A 212 -60.44 -23.87 90.70
C ARG A 212 -60.58 -24.01 92.22
N ALA A 213 -59.81 -23.25 93.00
CA ALA A 213 -59.94 -23.27 94.46
C ALA A 213 -61.33 -22.78 94.90
N ALA A 214 -61.85 -21.73 94.27
CA ALA A 214 -63.19 -21.23 94.50
C ALA A 214 -64.27 -22.23 94.08
N GLU A 215 -64.12 -22.90 92.93
CA GLU A 215 -65.01 -23.96 92.46
C GLU A 215 -65.03 -25.17 93.42
N VAL A 216 -63.85 -25.62 93.88
CA VAL A 216 -63.74 -26.69 94.89
C VAL A 216 -64.41 -26.27 96.20
N GLN A 217 -64.24 -25.02 96.63
CA GLN A 217 -64.91 -24.52 97.83
C GLN A 217 -66.43 -24.48 97.67
N SER A 218 -66.93 -24.04 96.51
CA SER A 218 -68.37 -24.06 96.18
C SER A 218 -68.91 -25.49 96.20
N THR A 219 -68.28 -26.43 95.50
CA THR A 219 -68.72 -27.83 95.45
C THR A 219 -68.71 -28.49 96.83
N LEU A 220 -67.72 -28.18 97.68
CA LEU A 220 -67.73 -28.66 99.08
C LEU A 220 -68.89 -28.07 99.89
N SER A 221 -69.23 -26.80 99.66
CA SER A 221 -70.39 -26.17 100.30
C SER A 221 -71.71 -26.78 99.81
N ASP A 222 -71.82 -27.10 98.52
CA ASP A 222 -72.97 -27.80 97.93
C ASP A 222 -73.10 -29.23 98.48
N ILE A 223 -72.00 -29.96 98.60
CA ILE A 223 -71.99 -31.29 99.24
C ILE A 223 -72.42 -31.18 100.70
N HIS A 224 -71.99 -30.14 101.42
CA HIS A 224 -72.37 -29.92 102.81
C HIS A 224 -73.88 -29.63 102.94
N THR A 225 -74.42 -28.74 102.12
CA THR A 225 -75.87 -28.45 102.09
C THR A 225 -76.67 -29.68 101.68
N GLN A 226 -76.23 -30.44 100.68
CA GLN A 226 -76.83 -31.72 100.30
C GLN A 226 -76.81 -32.73 101.46
N ARG A 227 -75.72 -32.83 102.22
CA ARG A 227 -75.64 -33.70 103.40
C ARG A 227 -76.60 -33.27 104.50
N MET A 228 -76.74 -31.96 104.74
CA MET A 228 -77.71 -31.43 105.70
C MET A 228 -79.15 -31.71 105.26
N ALA A 229 -79.49 -31.46 103.99
CA ALA A 229 -80.79 -31.78 103.42
C ALA A 229 -81.09 -33.28 103.47
N ALA A 230 -80.10 -34.14 103.17
CA ALA A 230 -80.25 -35.59 103.30
C ALA A 230 -80.43 -36.03 104.76
N ALA A 231 -79.73 -35.40 105.70
CA ALA A 231 -79.91 -35.65 107.13
C ALA A 231 -81.29 -35.20 107.63
N GLU A 232 -81.79 -34.06 107.16
CA GLU A 232 -83.15 -33.58 107.44
C GLU A 232 -84.21 -34.52 106.85
N ALA A 233 -84.04 -34.95 105.59
CA ALA A 233 -84.93 -35.92 104.95
C ALA A 233 -84.92 -37.27 105.69
N GLN A 234 -83.76 -37.74 106.16
CA GLN A 234 -83.67 -38.93 107.01
C GLN A 234 -84.33 -38.71 108.38
N ALA A 235 -84.19 -37.53 108.98
CA ALA A 235 -84.88 -37.19 110.22
C ALA A 235 -86.40 -37.17 110.04
N GLU A 236 -86.91 -36.66 108.91
CA GLU A 236 -88.32 -36.73 108.54
C GLU A 236 -88.79 -38.16 108.27
N GLN A 237 -88.00 -38.98 107.56
CA GLN A 237 -88.27 -40.41 107.38
C GLN A 237 -88.32 -41.14 108.73
N LEU A 238 -87.43 -40.84 109.67
CA LEU A 238 -87.48 -41.40 111.01
C LEU A 238 -88.69 -40.89 111.80
N ARG A 239 -89.09 -39.64 111.61
CA ARG A 239 -90.28 -39.03 112.24
C ARG A 239 -91.57 -39.66 111.70
N SER A 240 -91.68 -39.87 110.39
CA SER A 240 -92.80 -40.55 109.75
C SER A 240 -92.81 -42.06 110.07
N PHE A 241 -91.66 -42.71 110.12
CA PHE A 241 -91.55 -44.10 110.58
C PHE A 241 -91.98 -44.26 112.03
N ARG A 242 -91.60 -43.33 112.93
CA ARG A 242 -92.10 -43.29 114.31
C ARG A 242 -93.61 -43.02 114.38
N ALA A 243 -94.14 -42.14 113.53
CA ALA A 243 -95.58 -41.90 113.43
C ALA A 243 -96.34 -43.15 112.93
N ASN A 244 -95.82 -43.83 111.91
CA ASN A 244 -96.36 -45.07 111.37
C ASN A 244 -96.26 -46.23 112.35
N LEU A 245 -95.18 -46.35 113.12
CA LEU A 245 -95.10 -47.29 114.25
C LEU A 245 -96.16 -46.97 115.31
N LYS A 246 -96.37 -45.69 115.63
CA LYS A 246 -97.39 -45.27 116.59
C LYS A 246 -98.80 -45.59 116.09
N ALA A 247 -99.06 -45.45 114.78
CA ALA A 247 -100.31 -45.86 114.15
C ALA A 247 -100.47 -47.40 114.11
N SER A 248 -99.40 -48.13 113.77
CA SER A 248 -99.39 -49.60 113.63
C SER A 248 -99.47 -50.36 114.95
N VAL A 249 -99.09 -49.77 116.08
CA VAL A 249 -99.19 -50.42 117.40
C VAL A 249 -100.57 -50.20 118.03
N TRP A 250 -101.32 -49.16 117.66
CA TRP A 250 -102.60 -48.80 118.28
C TRP A 250 -103.84 -48.94 117.38
N SER A 251 -103.69 -49.28 116.10
CA SER A 251 -104.79 -49.71 115.24
C SER A 251 -104.53 -51.15 114.77
N GLY A 252 -105.25 -52.10 115.37
CA GLY A 252 -105.19 -53.48 114.97
C GLY A 252 -105.83 -53.67 113.61
N ASP A 253 -105.01 -53.82 112.58
CA ASP A 253 -105.37 -54.54 111.36
C ASP A 253 -104.13 -55.18 110.73
N ARG A 254 -104.18 -56.51 110.67
CA ARG A 254 -103.20 -57.38 110.01
C ARG A 254 -103.52 -57.42 108.51
N ALA A 255 -102.65 -56.85 107.68
CA ALA A 255 -102.58 -57.22 106.26
C ALA A 255 -101.14 -57.05 105.73
N ALA A 256 -100.59 -58.16 105.24
CA ALA A 256 -99.34 -58.25 104.50
C ALA A 256 -99.54 -57.86 103.01
N THR A 257 -98.48 -57.39 102.32
CA THR A 257 -98.10 -57.56 100.87
C THR A 257 -96.94 -56.55 100.56
N THR A 258 -95.65 -56.91 100.45
CA THR A 258 -94.78 -57.33 99.30
C THR A 258 -94.57 -56.36 98.11
N VAL A 259 -93.33 -56.42 97.53
CA VAL A 259 -92.77 -55.87 96.23
C VAL A 259 -91.99 -54.54 96.36
N GLU A 260 -90.76 -54.27 95.89
CA GLU A 260 -89.68 -54.96 95.12
C GLU A 260 -88.33 -54.17 95.23
N PRO A 261 -87.18 -54.74 94.79
CA PRO A 261 -85.84 -54.14 94.76
C PRO A 261 -85.31 -53.84 93.33
N VAL A 262 -84.54 -52.76 93.11
CA VAL A 262 -83.83 -52.54 91.82
C VAL A 262 -82.41 -51.95 91.97
N VAL A 263 -81.42 -52.85 91.88
CA VAL A 263 -80.25 -52.89 90.96
C VAL A 263 -79.29 -51.67 90.78
N LYS A 264 -77.98 -52.00 90.91
CA LYS A 264 -76.69 -51.28 90.64
C LYS A 264 -76.49 -51.02 89.09
N PRO A 265 -75.31 -50.74 88.45
CA PRO A 265 -73.92 -50.52 88.90
C PRO A 265 -73.02 -49.49 88.13
N VAL A 266 -71.85 -49.19 88.73
CA VAL A 266 -70.44 -49.09 88.23
C VAL A 266 -70.13 -49.03 86.71
N THR A 267 -69.21 -48.14 86.29
CA THR A 267 -67.96 -48.38 85.48
C THR A 267 -67.14 -47.07 85.33
N LYS A 268 -65.84 -47.00 85.68
CA LYS A 268 -64.60 -47.40 84.93
C LYS A 268 -64.41 -46.56 83.64
N ILE A 269 -63.25 -46.13 83.13
CA ILE A 269 -61.81 -46.35 83.39
C ILE A 269 -61.08 -45.39 82.41
N ASP A 270 -59.93 -44.88 82.86
CA ASP A 270 -58.67 -44.59 82.17
C ASP A 270 -58.54 -43.97 80.76
N ASN A 271 -57.44 -43.21 80.68
CA ASN A 271 -56.34 -43.33 79.71
C ASN A 271 -56.16 -42.23 78.64
N LEU A 272 -55.12 -41.43 78.92
CA LEU A 272 -53.83 -41.44 78.23
C LEU A 272 -53.79 -41.08 76.72
N VAL A 273 -52.92 -40.10 76.46
CA VAL A 273 -51.76 -40.16 75.53
C VAL A 273 -51.82 -39.40 74.19
N THR A 274 -51.02 -38.31 74.22
CA THR A 274 -50.00 -37.83 73.27
C THR A 274 -50.38 -37.25 71.91
N GLU A 275 -49.98 -35.97 71.78
CA GLU A 275 -48.96 -35.46 70.85
C GLU A 275 -48.78 -36.15 69.47
N LYS A 276 -48.89 -35.34 68.41
CA LYS A 276 -47.73 -35.01 67.56
C LYS A 276 -48.05 -33.89 66.55
N LYS A 277 -47.14 -32.92 66.50
CA LYS A 277 -46.94 -31.87 65.49
C LYS A 277 -45.53 -32.08 64.90
N PRO A 278 -45.05 -31.27 63.94
CA PRO A 278 -45.28 -31.26 62.50
C PRO A 278 -44.02 -31.68 61.70
N THR A 279 -44.13 -31.77 60.37
CA THR A 279 -42.97 -31.86 59.46
C THR A 279 -42.99 -30.76 58.40
N LYS A 280 -41.96 -29.90 58.46
CA LYS A 280 -41.46 -29.00 57.40
C LYS A 280 -40.72 -29.84 56.35
N VAL A 281 -40.64 -29.37 55.09
CA VAL A 281 -39.39 -29.15 54.31
C VAL A 281 -39.69 -28.73 52.86
N SER A 282 -39.25 -27.49 52.57
CA SER A 282 -38.68 -26.92 51.33
C SER A 282 -38.26 -27.88 50.19
N LYS A 283 -38.52 -27.50 48.92
CA LYS A 283 -37.45 -27.24 47.93
C LYS A 283 -37.92 -26.57 46.62
N LYS A 284 -36.95 -25.84 46.09
CA LYS A 284 -36.83 -24.90 44.97
C LYS A 284 -36.47 -25.63 43.67
N ALA A 285 -36.95 -25.18 42.50
CA ALA A 285 -36.20 -25.04 41.24
C ALA A 285 -37.09 -24.69 40.02
N ILE A 286 -36.65 -23.68 39.25
CA ILE A 286 -37.02 -23.33 37.87
C ILE A 286 -35.72 -23.53 37.05
N PRO A 287 -35.73 -24.06 35.81
CA PRO A 287 -35.54 -23.17 34.64
C PRO A 287 -36.14 -23.69 33.32
N THR A 288 -36.71 -22.80 32.48
CA THR A 288 -36.78 -23.02 31.02
C THR A 288 -37.01 -21.70 30.30
N VAL A 289 -36.17 -21.39 29.30
CA VAL A 289 -36.52 -21.10 27.89
C VAL A 289 -35.38 -20.31 27.23
N GLU A 290 -34.83 -20.93 26.19
CA GLU A 290 -33.98 -20.37 25.15
C GLU A 290 -34.77 -19.39 24.26
N VAL A 291 -34.19 -18.26 23.88
CA VAL A 291 -34.53 -17.58 22.62
C VAL A 291 -33.24 -17.10 21.93
N LYS A 292 -33.16 -17.51 20.66
CA LYS A 292 -32.14 -17.29 19.65
C LYS A 292 -32.40 -15.94 18.96
N ALA A 293 -31.38 -15.09 18.79
CA ALA A 293 -31.47 -13.91 17.92
C ALA A 293 -30.15 -13.64 17.19
N VAL A 294 -30.29 -13.19 15.95
CA VAL A 294 -29.35 -13.14 14.84
C VAL A 294 -28.38 -11.96 14.96
N GLU A 295 -27.16 -12.22 14.52
CA GLU A 295 -26.01 -11.31 14.47
C GLU A 295 -25.98 -10.59 13.10
N ALA A 296 -25.94 -9.25 13.09
CA ALA A 296 -25.58 -8.47 11.90
C ALA A 296 -25.01 -7.09 12.27
N SER A 297 -23.87 -6.78 11.63
CA SER A 297 -23.41 -5.47 11.18
C SER A 297 -22.66 -4.54 12.15
N LYS A 298 -21.33 -4.53 11.95
CA LYS A 298 -20.36 -3.48 12.29
C LYS A 298 -20.64 -2.19 11.52
N ALA A 299 -20.57 -1.05 12.21
CA ALA A 299 -20.12 0.22 11.67
C ALA A 299 -19.44 1.02 12.79
N VAL A 300 -18.14 1.30 12.63
CA VAL A 300 -17.40 2.25 13.46
C VAL A 300 -17.11 3.47 12.60
N GLU A 301 -17.62 4.59 13.09
CA GLU A 301 -17.43 5.96 12.66
C GLU A 301 -16.04 6.46 13.10
N VAL A 302 -15.47 7.44 12.38
CA VAL A 302 -14.85 8.69 12.90
C VAL A 302 -13.89 9.29 11.84
N LYS A 303 -14.31 10.48 11.32
CA LYS A 303 -13.60 11.76 11.04
C LYS A 303 -12.10 11.73 10.65
N GLU A 304 -11.56 12.56 9.75
CA GLU A 304 -11.79 13.99 9.48
C GLU A 304 -10.95 14.46 8.25
N LYS A 305 -11.37 15.58 7.64
CA LYS A 305 -10.59 16.65 6.95
C LYS A 305 -10.27 16.65 5.44
N GLU A 306 -10.64 17.80 4.87
CA GLU A 306 -10.06 18.62 3.77
C GLU A 306 -10.47 18.36 2.30
N THR A 307 -11.29 19.29 1.80
CA THR A 307 -11.59 19.69 0.40
C THR A 307 -10.32 20.13 -0.37
N PRO A 308 -10.24 20.13 -1.73
CA PRO A 308 -11.25 20.76 -2.59
C PRO A 308 -11.66 20.08 -3.91
N LYS A 309 -12.89 20.44 -4.27
CA LYS A 309 -13.61 20.21 -5.52
C LYS A 309 -12.86 20.85 -6.70
N GLU A 310 -12.19 20.06 -7.53
CA GLU A 310 -11.81 20.50 -8.90
C GLU A 310 -11.87 19.38 -9.97
N ALA A 311 -12.29 18.16 -9.62
CA ALA A 311 -12.23 17.02 -10.55
C ALA A 311 -13.40 16.90 -11.55
N VAL A 312 -14.48 17.70 -11.42
CA VAL A 312 -15.71 17.47 -12.23
C VAL A 312 -15.69 18.19 -13.59
N LYS A 313 -14.79 19.17 -13.80
CA LYS A 313 -14.71 19.90 -15.10
C LYS A 313 -13.65 19.34 -16.06
N THR A 314 -12.73 18.51 -15.58
CA THR A 314 -11.65 17.92 -16.41
C THR A 314 -12.07 16.62 -17.07
N SER A 315 -12.97 15.82 -16.45
CA SER A 315 -13.46 14.56 -17.01
C SER A 315 -14.09 14.74 -18.40
N ASN A 316 -14.98 15.72 -18.55
CA ASN A 316 -15.67 15.97 -19.83
C ASN A 316 -14.71 16.35 -20.97
N LYS A 317 -13.55 16.96 -20.67
CA LYS A 317 -12.55 17.32 -21.70
C LYS A 317 -11.75 16.10 -22.14
N ILE A 318 -11.46 15.19 -21.20
CA ILE A 318 -10.76 13.93 -21.49
C ILE A 318 -11.68 13.02 -22.30
N GLU A 319 -12.96 12.92 -21.93
CA GLU A 319 -13.96 12.15 -22.66
C GLU A 319 -14.12 12.64 -24.11
N GLN A 320 -14.23 13.96 -24.32
CA GLN A 320 -14.31 14.55 -25.67
C GLN A 320 -13.06 14.27 -26.48
N PHE A 321 -11.87 14.39 -25.88
CA PHE A 321 -10.61 14.08 -26.56
C PHE A 321 -10.51 12.62 -26.99
N VAL A 322 -10.94 11.69 -26.11
CA VAL A 322 -10.97 10.25 -26.43
C VAL A 322 -11.94 9.98 -27.58
N VAL A 323 -13.15 10.53 -27.56
CA VAL A 323 -14.13 10.36 -28.64
C VAL A 323 -13.62 10.95 -29.96
N ASP A 324 -13.02 12.14 -29.93
CA ASP A 324 -12.45 12.78 -31.10
C ASP A 324 -11.28 11.97 -31.68
N TYR A 325 -10.39 11.45 -30.83
CA TYR A 325 -9.27 10.61 -31.26
C TYR A 325 -9.76 9.29 -31.87
N VAL A 326 -10.74 8.64 -31.25
CA VAL A 326 -11.36 7.40 -31.76
C VAL A 326 -12.06 7.66 -33.10
N SER A 327 -12.68 8.82 -33.29
CA SER A 327 -13.32 9.21 -34.56
C SER A 327 -12.33 9.50 -35.69
N GLN A 328 -11.09 9.87 -35.35
CA GLN A 328 -10.01 10.15 -36.31
C GLN A 328 -9.26 8.88 -36.73
N LEU A 329 -9.41 7.78 -35.99
CA LEU A 329 -8.89 6.49 -36.39
C LEU A 329 -9.65 6.01 -37.63
N SER A 330 -8.93 5.84 -38.74
CA SER A 330 -9.47 5.53 -40.08
C SER A 330 -10.30 4.23 -40.17
N THR A 331 -10.35 3.45 -39.10
CA THR A 331 -11.00 2.14 -39.01
C THR A 331 -12.39 2.15 -38.36
N ASN A 332 -12.94 3.29 -37.93
CA ASN A 332 -14.19 3.33 -37.11
C ASN A 332 -14.12 2.34 -35.93
N SER A 333 -12.94 2.25 -35.30
CA SER A 333 -12.72 1.29 -34.22
C SER A 333 -13.58 1.65 -33.02
N SER A 334 -14.25 0.63 -32.46
CA SER A 334 -15.01 0.81 -31.22
C SER A 334 -14.04 1.13 -30.07
N LEU A 335 -14.49 1.88 -29.05
CA LEU A 335 -13.73 2.17 -27.82
C LEU A 335 -13.07 0.90 -27.23
N LEU A 336 -13.76 -0.23 -27.33
CA LEU A 336 -13.31 -1.53 -26.82
C LEU A 336 -12.15 -2.12 -27.64
N GLU A 337 -12.11 -1.87 -28.95
CA GLU A 337 -10.97 -2.26 -29.80
C GLU A 337 -9.75 -1.40 -29.53
N VAL A 338 -9.95 -0.09 -29.31
CA VAL A 338 -8.87 0.85 -28.96
C VAL A 338 -8.25 0.49 -27.61
N VAL A 339 -9.03 0.05 -26.63
CA VAL A 339 -8.50 -0.46 -25.34
C VAL A 339 -7.69 -1.75 -25.52
N ASN A 340 -8.07 -2.60 -26.47
CA ASN A 340 -7.39 -3.88 -26.72
C ASN A 340 -6.10 -3.73 -27.54
N ASP A 341 -5.95 -2.66 -28.33
CA ASP A 341 -4.72 -2.37 -29.06
C ASP A 341 -3.77 -1.49 -28.26
N ARG A 342 -2.76 -2.14 -27.67
CA ARG A 342 -1.73 -1.51 -26.84
C ARG A 342 -1.03 -0.32 -27.52
N ASP A 343 -0.79 -0.38 -28.82
CA ASP A 343 -0.04 0.67 -29.52
C ASP A 343 -0.92 1.91 -29.73
N THR A 344 -2.22 1.73 -29.97
CA THR A 344 -3.18 2.84 -30.03
C THR A 344 -3.43 3.48 -28.66
N VAL A 345 -3.53 2.68 -27.58
CA VAL A 345 -3.61 3.22 -26.21
C VAL A 345 -2.36 4.04 -25.90
N ARG A 346 -1.18 3.55 -26.27
CA ARG A 346 0.08 4.27 -26.01
C ARG A 346 0.13 5.61 -26.74
N ASP A 347 -0.30 5.66 -27.99
CA ASP A 347 -0.33 6.90 -28.76
C ASP A 347 -1.39 7.88 -28.23
N LEU A 348 -2.59 7.38 -27.89
CA LEU A 348 -3.65 8.17 -27.25
C LEU A 348 -3.17 8.79 -25.93
N LEU A 349 -2.48 8.02 -25.08
CA LEU A 349 -1.93 8.51 -23.81
C LEU A 349 -0.83 9.55 -24.02
N ALA A 350 0.05 9.35 -25.00
CA ALA A 350 1.13 10.28 -25.31
C ALA A 350 0.60 11.60 -25.89
N GLN A 351 -0.35 11.53 -26.82
CA GLN A 351 -0.98 12.69 -27.42
C GLN A 351 -1.86 13.42 -26.40
N GLY A 352 -2.69 12.69 -25.66
CA GLY A 352 -3.58 13.26 -24.65
C GLY A 352 -2.83 13.94 -23.51
N ALA A 353 -1.71 13.35 -23.05
CA ALA A 353 -0.88 13.99 -22.02
C ALA A 353 -0.25 15.29 -22.52
N ASN A 354 0.14 15.36 -23.80
CA ASN A 354 0.72 16.56 -24.40
C ASN A 354 -0.33 17.65 -24.71
N THR A 355 -1.53 17.27 -25.18
CA THR A 355 -2.58 18.22 -25.58
C THR A 355 -3.38 18.75 -24.40
N LEU A 356 -3.76 17.87 -23.47
CA LEU A 356 -4.59 18.22 -22.31
C LEU A 356 -3.76 18.66 -21.09
N LYS A 357 -2.44 18.37 -21.08
CA LYS A 357 -1.54 18.58 -19.92
C LYS A 357 -2.07 17.90 -18.65
N VAL A 358 -2.68 16.73 -18.82
CA VAL A 358 -3.20 15.88 -17.74
C VAL A 358 -2.33 14.64 -17.64
N ASP A 359 -2.25 14.06 -16.44
CA ASP A 359 -1.49 12.83 -16.22
C ASP A 359 -2.04 11.68 -17.10
N PRO A 360 -1.16 10.88 -17.74
CA PRO A 360 -1.58 9.75 -18.56
C PRO A 360 -2.50 8.77 -17.83
N SER A 361 -2.33 8.62 -16.51
CA SER A 361 -3.15 7.75 -15.67
C SER A 361 -4.63 8.16 -15.66
N ASP A 362 -4.92 9.47 -15.65
CA ASP A 362 -6.29 9.96 -15.64
C ASP A 362 -6.98 9.74 -16.98
N ILE A 363 -6.22 9.86 -18.07
CA ILE A 363 -6.68 9.57 -19.43
C ILE A 363 -6.97 8.07 -19.58
N LEU A 364 -6.09 7.21 -19.06
CA LEU A 364 -6.29 5.76 -19.06
C LEU A 364 -7.52 5.35 -18.23
N ASN A 365 -7.70 5.92 -17.04
CA ASN A 365 -8.84 5.63 -16.19
C ASN A 365 -10.16 6.07 -16.86
N THR A 366 -10.16 7.23 -17.53
CA THR A 366 -11.33 7.72 -18.26
C THR A 366 -11.63 6.84 -19.48
N LEU A 367 -10.60 6.40 -20.22
CA LEU A 367 -10.74 5.46 -21.34
C LEU A 367 -11.37 4.13 -20.89
N LEU A 368 -10.87 3.55 -19.78
CA LEU A 368 -11.42 2.33 -19.21
C LEU A 368 -12.87 2.52 -18.76
N GLN A 369 -13.18 3.63 -18.09
CA GLN A 369 -14.53 3.94 -17.65
C GLN A 369 -15.51 4.12 -18.83
N MET A 370 -15.07 4.74 -19.93
CA MET A 370 -15.87 4.88 -21.15
C MET A 370 -16.07 3.54 -21.87
N ALA A 371 -15.06 2.67 -21.87
CA ALA A 371 -15.15 1.34 -22.47
C ALA A 371 -16.01 0.37 -21.65
N GLU A 372 -16.07 0.52 -20.32
CA GLU A 372 -16.96 -0.24 -19.44
C GLU A 372 -18.43 0.24 -19.51
N ALA A 373 -18.64 1.51 -19.89
CA ALA A 373 -19.97 2.11 -20.03
C ALA A 373 -20.57 1.99 -21.45
N SER A 374 -19.78 1.55 -22.43
CA SER A 374 -20.17 1.32 -23.83
C SER A 374 -20.51 -0.15 -24.05
#